data_AF-A0A163UYK3-F1
#
_entry.id   AF-A0A163UYK3-F1
#
_cell.length_a   1.000
_cell.length_b   1.000
_cell.length_c   1.000
_cell.angle_alpha   90.00
_cell.angle_beta   90.00
_cell.angle_gamma   90.00
#
_symmetry.space_group_name_H-M   'P 1'
#
loop_
_entity.id
_entity.type
_entity.pdbx_description
1 polymer ?
#
loop_
_entity_poly.entity_id
_entity_poly.type
_entity_poly.pdbx_seq_one_letter_code
_entity_poly.pdbx_strand_id
1 'polypeptide(L)'
;MKKMTEIHYLLPIDCLYLSDEISEIKSLMGIHFEDDFLVAKYDSYDIGRGDVLVFKAERDSPEFMLFDLYKSFTDQHFMVLFGIRCSKPSSIKKFMLDLHNKSEPVSTLIMSEGNDLSRMADFNSYPKIIKYGDQVYTQRIELYVNKSNNKKSTSRTYTK
;
A
#
# COMPACT_ATOMS: atom_id res chain seq x y z
N MET A 1 -4.96 -10.33 22.82
CA MET A 1 -4.53 -9.80 21.50
C MET A 1 -4.18 -8.33 21.64
N LYS A 2 -3.09 -7.86 21.02
CA LYS A 2 -2.80 -6.40 20.96
C LYS A 2 -3.87 -5.72 20.11
N LYS A 3 -4.36 -4.55 20.54
CA LYS A 3 -5.30 -3.73 19.76
C LYS A 3 -4.58 -3.26 18.51
N MET A 4 -5.17 -3.54 17.35
CA MET A 4 -4.67 -3.06 16.06
C MET A 4 -5.37 -1.77 15.67
N THR A 5 -4.63 -0.90 15.01
CA THR A 5 -5.13 0.35 14.43
C THR A 5 -4.94 0.30 12.93
N GLU A 6 -5.95 0.73 12.19
CA GLU A 6 -5.92 0.90 10.74
C GLU A 6 -5.94 2.39 10.41
N ILE A 7 -5.09 2.83 9.48
CA ILE A 7 -4.98 4.22 9.03
C ILE A 7 -4.79 4.16 7.53
N HIS A 8 -5.56 4.89 6.75
CA HIS A 8 -5.37 4.96 5.30
C HIS A 8 -5.76 6.32 4.73
N TYR A 9 -5.15 6.65 3.59
CA TYR A 9 -5.42 7.83 2.81
C TYR A 9 -5.41 7.48 1.33
N LEU A 10 -6.14 8.26 0.54
CA LEU A 10 -5.95 8.31 -0.89
C LEU A 10 -4.89 9.38 -1.19
N LEU A 11 -3.80 9.04 -1.86
CA LEU A 11 -2.67 9.93 -2.09
C LEU A 11 -2.21 9.83 -3.55
N PRO A 12 -1.73 10.92 -4.17
CA PRO A 12 -1.04 10.82 -5.45
C PRO A 12 0.16 9.88 -5.32
N ILE A 13 0.39 9.01 -6.30
CA ILE A 13 1.52 8.06 -6.30
C ILE A 13 2.86 8.79 -6.14
N ASP A 14 2.99 9.98 -6.72
CA ASP A 14 4.19 10.82 -6.65
C ASP A 14 4.46 11.36 -5.24
N CYS A 15 3.44 11.51 -4.39
CA CYS A 15 3.63 11.90 -2.98
C CYS A 15 4.21 10.77 -2.13
N LEU A 16 4.06 9.52 -2.57
CA LEU A 16 4.62 8.35 -1.90
C LEU A 16 6.06 8.09 -2.34
N TYR A 17 6.37 8.44 -3.59
CA TYR A 17 7.70 8.28 -4.16
C TYR A 17 8.72 9.19 -3.48
N LEU A 18 9.84 8.61 -3.04
CA LEU A 18 10.96 9.32 -2.37
C LEU A 18 10.57 10.18 -1.16
N SER A 19 9.39 9.96 -0.57
CA SER A 19 9.01 10.67 0.64
C SER A 19 9.81 10.16 1.84
N ASP A 20 10.37 11.09 2.61
CA ASP A 20 11.01 10.81 3.90
C ASP A 20 10.03 10.13 4.86
N GLU A 21 8.75 10.52 4.85
CA GLU A 21 7.70 9.90 5.67
C GLU A 21 7.51 8.42 5.33
N ILE A 22 7.52 8.05 4.04
CA ILE A 22 7.44 6.63 3.64
C ILE A 22 8.67 5.87 4.12
N SER A 23 9.85 6.45 4.05
CA SER A 23 11.08 5.85 4.57
C SER A 23 11.01 5.61 6.08
N GLU A 24 10.50 6.58 6.84
CA GLU A 24 10.29 6.45 8.29
C GLU A 24 9.22 5.41 8.63
N ILE A 25 8.12 5.37 7.89
CA ILE A 25 7.08 4.35 8.05
C ILE A 25 7.64 2.95 7.77
N LYS A 26 8.36 2.77 6.65
CA LYS A 26 9.05 1.51 6.30
C LYS A 26 9.94 1.04 7.45
N SER A 27 10.75 1.94 8.00
CA SER A 27 11.62 1.68 9.15
C SER A 27 10.85 1.25 10.40
N LEU A 28 9.82 2.00 10.79
CA LEU A 28 8.98 1.71 11.96
C LEU A 28 8.25 0.37 11.87
N MET A 29 7.83 -0.01 10.65
CA MET A 29 7.16 -1.28 10.40
C MET A 29 8.14 -2.43 10.15
N GLY A 30 9.44 -2.14 10.04
CA GLY A 30 10.44 -3.10 9.61
C GLY A 30 10.10 -3.71 8.25
N ILE A 31 9.54 -2.93 7.33
CA ILE A 31 9.20 -3.33 5.96
C ILE A 31 10.20 -2.67 5.02
N HIS A 32 10.75 -3.43 4.07
CA HIS A 32 11.72 -2.89 3.13
C HIS A 32 11.27 -3.14 1.70
N PHE A 33 11.08 -2.05 0.96
CA PHE A 33 11.02 -2.08 -0.48
C PHE A 33 11.79 -0.92 -1.13
N GLU A 34 12.25 -1.13 -2.36
CA GLU A 34 13.00 -0.15 -3.17
C GLU A 34 12.14 1.10 -3.40
N ASP A 35 12.75 2.28 -3.41
CA ASP A 35 12.01 3.55 -3.41
C ASP A 35 11.18 3.76 -4.69
N ASP A 36 11.66 3.25 -5.83
CA ASP A 36 10.99 3.32 -7.13
C ASP A 36 9.99 2.20 -7.38
N PHE A 37 9.94 1.19 -6.52
CA PHE A 37 9.14 -0.01 -6.74
C PHE A 37 7.66 0.30 -6.98
N LEU A 38 7.08 1.19 -6.15
CA LEU A 38 5.65 1.52 -6.23
C LEU A 38 5.32 2.26 -7.54
N VAL A 39 6.14 3.24 -7.92
CA VAL A 39 5.97 4.00 -9.16
C VAL A 39 6.13 3.09 -10.37
N ALA A 40 7.21 2.30 -10.42
CA ALA A 40 7.45 1.36 -11.51
C ALA A 40 6.31 0.33 -11.66
N LYS A 41 5.79 -0.18 -10.53
CA LYS A 41 4.64 -1.10 -10.54
C LYS A 41 3.38 -0.39 -11.03
N TYR A 42 3.10 0.82 -10.52
CA TYR A 42 1.95 1.61 -10.95
C TYR A 42 2.00 1.90 -12.45
N ASP A 43 3.14 2.38 -12.96
CA ASP A 43 3.37 2.69 -14.38
C ASP A 43 3.22 1.48 -15.30
N SER A 44 3.50 0.27 -14.80
CA SER A 44 3.30 -0.97 -15.55
C SER A 44 1.83 -1.33 -15.83
N TYR A 45 0.88 -0.69 -15.14
CA TYR A 45 -0.54 -0.92 -15.36
C TYR A 45 -1.13 0.01 -16.43
N ASP A 46 -1.98 -0.55 -17.28
CA ASP A 46 -2.90 0.21 -18.13
C ASP A 46 -4.08 0.77 -17.32
N ILE A 47 -4.80 1.72 -17.90
CA ILE A 47 -6.09 2.20 -17.35
C ILE A 47 -7.07 1.02 -17.20
N GLY A 48 -7.78 0.99 -16.07
CA GLY A 48 -8.67 -0.10 -15.67
C GLY A 48 -7.97 -1.29 -15.02
N ARG A 49 -6.67 -1.20 -14.76
CA ARG A 49 -5.87 -2.26 -14.12
C ARG A 49 -5.14 -1.74 -12.89
N GLY A 50 -4.73 -2.66 -12.04
CA GLY A 50 -3.88 -2.42 -10.88
C GLY A 50 -4.23 -3.36 -9.74
N ASP A 51 -3.20 -3.91 -9.12
CA ASP A 51 -3.34 -4.88 -8.05
C ASP A 51 -3.21 -4.22 -6.68
N VAL A 52 -3.74 -4.91 -5.66
CA VAL A 52 -3.52 -4.57 -4.26
C VAL A 52 -2.22 -5.21 -3.81
N LEU A 53 -1.31 -4.42 -3.24
CA LEU A 53 -0.03 -4.89 -2.72
C LEU A 53 -0.08 -4.86 -1.21
N VAL A 54 0.27 -5.98 -0.56
CA VAL A 54 0.37 -6.07 0.89
C VAL A 54 1.81 -6.38 1.26
N PHE A 55 2.42 -5.52 2.07
CA PHE A 55 3.78 -5.70 2.57
C PHE A 55 3.76 -6.06 4.05
N LYS A 56 4.57 -7.04 4.42
CA LYS A 56 4.76 -7.47 5.81
C LYS A 56 6.23 -7.68 6.14
N ALA A 57 6.60 -7.36 7.38
CA ALA A 57 7.92 -7.70 7.90
C ALA A 57 8.10 -9.23 7.99
N GLU A 58 7.05 -9.93 8.42
CA GLU A 58 6.99 -11.40 8.55
C GLU A 58 5.65 -11.91 8.02
N ARG A 59 5.63 -13.10 7.42
CA ARG A 59 4.43 -13.66 6.74
C ARG A 59 3.20 -13.68 7.66
N ASP A 60 3.38 -14.13 8.89
CA ASP A 60 2.30 -14.30 9.86
C ASP A 60 2.02 -13.03 10.69
N SER A 61 2.74 -11.94 10.40
CA SER A 61 2.50 -10.66 11.08
C SER A 61 1.08 -10.16 10.78
N PRO A 62 0.33 -9.72 11.82
CA PRO A 62 -0.95 -9.03 11.64
C PRO A 62 -0.76 -7.56 11.22
N GLU A 63 0.48 -7.04 11.29
CA GLU A 63 0.83 -5.68 10.88
C GLU A 63 1.29 -5.66 9.43
N PHE A 64 0.83 -4.69 8.66
CA PHE A 64 1.12 -4.59 7.24
C PHE A 64 0.97 -3.17 6.70
N MET A 65 1.67 -2.90 5.59
CA MET A 65 1.37 -1.78 4.69
C MET A 65 0.56 -2.32 3.50
N LEU A 66 -0.40 -1.55 3.02
CA LEU A 66 -1.25 -1.90 1.89
C LEU A 66 -1.28 -0.75 0.89
N PHE A 67 -1.14 -1.08 -0.39
CA PHE A 67 -1.29 -0.14 -1.49
C PHE A 67 -2.33 -0.68 -2.47
N ASP A 68 -3.39 0.08 -2.76
CA ASP A 68 -4.29 -0.21 -3.89
C ASP A 68 -3.84 0.67 -5.07
N LEU A 69 -3.25 0.03 -6.08
CA LEU A 69 -2.66 0.71 -7.24
C LEU A 69 -3.61 0.75 -8.45
N TYR A 70 -4.91 0.57 -8.25
CA TYR A 70 -5.88 0.56 -9.34
C TYR A 70 -5.93 1.90 -10.10
N LYS A 71 -5.56 1.88 -11.39
CA LYS A 71 -5.71 3.01 -12.32
C LYS A 71 -7.14 3.12 -12.79
N SER A 72 -7.94 3.95 -12.11
CA SER A 72 -9.33 4.18 -12.51
C SER A 72 -9.44 4.94 -13.85
N PHE A 73 -10.50 4.66 -14.62
CA PHE A 73 -10.82 5.37 -15.87
C PHE A 73 -11.04 6.87 -15.70
N THR A 74 -11.43 7.29 -14.50
CA THR A 74 -11.75 8.68 -14.18
C THR A 74 -10.71 9.34 -13.31
N ASP A 75 -9.62 8.65 -12.97
CA ASP A 75 -8.56 9.22 -12.14
C ASP A 75 -7.63 10.08 -13.00
N GLN A 76 -7.65 11.38 -12.73
CA GLN A 76 -6.84 12.38 -13.41
C GLN A 76 -5.60 12.77 -12.58
N HIS A 77 -5.47 12.25 -11.36
CA HIS A 77 -4.47 12.69 -10.38
C HIS A 77 -3.57 11.56 -9.87
N PHE A 78 -3.65 10.39 -10.50
CA PHE A 78 -2.83 9.22 -10.17
C PHE A 78 -2.92 8.82 -8.70
N MET A 79 -4.14 8.80 -8.19
CA MET A 79 -4.47 8.58 -6.80
C MET A 79 -4.43 7.09 -6.47
N VAL A 80 -3.71 6.74 -5.40
CA VAL A 80 -3.62 5.37 -4.88
C VAL A 80 -4.02 5.34 -3.41
N LEU A 81 -4.64 4.25 -2.97
CA LEU A 81 -4.90 4.07 -1.55
C LEU A 81 -3.63 3.57 -0.88
N PHE A 82 -3.16 4.28 0.13
CA PHE A 82 -2.10 3.82 1.02
C PHE A 82 -2.65 3.63 2.42
N GLY A 83 -2.51 2.40 2.95
CA GLY A 83 -3.01 2.00 4.25
C GLY A 83 -1.97 1.29 5.11
N ILE A 84 -2.12 1.42 6.42
CA ILE A 84 -1.28 0.78 7.42
C ILE A 84 -2.16 0.15 8.50
N ARG A 85 -1.85 -1.10 8.84
CA ARG A 85 -2.35 -1.76 10.06
C ARG A 85 -1.18 -1.99 11.02
N CYS A 86 -1.25 -1.46 12.23
CA CYS A 86 -0.17 -1.59 13.21
C CYS A 86 -0.67 -1.59 14.67
N SER A 87 0.16 -2.09 15.61
CA SER A 87 -0.17 -2.06 17.05
C SER A 87 0.33 -0.81 17.78
N LYS A 88 1.26 -0.05 17.20
CA LYS A 88 1.88 1.15 17.78
C LYS A 88 1.71 2.37 16.85
N PRO A 89 0.50 2.95 16.79
CA PRO A 89 0.17 3.91 15.75
C PRO A 89 0.71 5.33 15.97
N SER A 90 1.20 5.71 17.15
CA SER A 90 1.47 7.12 17.47
C SER A 90 2.44 7.81 16.51
N SER A 91 3.60 7.20 16.25
CA SER A 91 4.60 7.75 15.32
C SER A 91 4.14 7.62 13.87
N ILE A 92 3.50 6.50 13.52
CA ILE A 92 3.00 6.24 12.16
C ILE A 92 1.89 7.24 11.79
N LYS A 93 0.98 7.55 12.71
CA LYS A 93 -0.09 8.55 12.51
C LYS A 93 0.47 9.90 12.13
N LYS A 94 1.56 10.32 12.76
CA LYS A 94 2.24 11.58 12.44
C LYS A 94 2.72 11.58 11.00
N PHE A 95 3.50 10.59 10.59
CA PHE A 95 4.04 10.52 9.22
C PHE A 95 2.94 10.36 8.15
N MET A 96 1.89 9.59 8.45
CA MET A 96 0.72 9.48 7.57
C MET A 96 -0.02 10.81 7.39
N LEU A 97 -0.14 11.59 8.46
CA LEU A 97 -0.73 12.93 8.42
C LEU A 97 0.16 13.92 7.66
N ASP A 98 1.48 13.83 7.86
CA ASP A 98 2.46 14.67 7.16
C ASP A 98 2.42 14.40 5.64
N LEU A 99 2.33 13.13 5.22
CA LEU A 99 2.10 12.74 3.81
C LEU A 99 0.83 13.37 3.25
N HIS A 100 -0.28 13.19 3.96
CA HIS A 100 -1.57 13.76 3.55
C HIS A 100 -1.49 15.27 3.38
N ASN A 101 -0.89 15.98 4.34
CA ASN A 101 -0.81 17.45 4.31
C ASN A 101 0.12 17.98 3.21
N LYS A 102 1.08 17.17 2.73
CA LYS A 102 1.95 17.50 1.60
C LYS A 102 1.35 17.13 0.25
N SER A 103 0.24 16.39 0.22
CA SER A 103 -0.32 15.88 -1.03
C SER A 103 -1.03 16.95 -1.86
N GLU A 104 -0.85 16.91 -3.18
CA GLU A 104 -1.59 17.74 -4.12
C GLU A 104 -2.04 16.87 -5.32
N PRO A 105 -3.36 16.68 -5.52
CA PRO A 105 -4.46 17.21 -4.73
C PRO A 105 -4.55 16.57 -3.33
N VAL A 106 -4.96 17.37 -2.35
CA VAL A 106 -5.34 16.86 -1.02
C VAL A 106 -6.63 16.05 -1.18
N SER A 107 -6.58 14.75 -0.93
CA SER A 107 -7.79 13.94 -0.99
C SER A 107 -8.74 14.29 0.15
N THR A 108 -10.05 14.10 -0.07
CA THR A 108 -11.01 14.15 1.03
C THR A 108 -10.74 12.95 1.94
N LEU A 109 -10.45 13.25 3.22
CA LEU A 109 -10.14 12.31 4.28
C LEU A 109 -11.06 11.07 4.28
N ILE A 110 -10.55 9.90 3.87
CA ILE A 110 -11.19 8.60 4.18
C ILE A 110 -10.54 8.05 5.44
N MET A 111 -10.89 8.61 6.60
CA MET A 111 -10.59 7.97 7.88
C MET A 111 -11.78 7.11 8.27
N SER A 112 -11.68 5.79 8.10
CA SER A 112 -12.56 4.86 8.83
C SER A 112 -11.80 4.26 10.02
N GLU A 113 -12.33 4.46 11.23
CA GLU A 113 -11.98 3.59 12.35
C GLU A 113 -12.73 2.27 12.15
N GLY A 114 -12.09 1.29 11.51
CA GLY A 114 -12.75 0.05 11.11
C GLY A 114 -11.77 -1.06 10.72
N ASN A 115 -12.32 -2.19 10.25
CA ASN A 115 -11.57 -3.35 9.75
C ASN A 115 -11.44 -3.32 8.21
N ASP A 116 -11.47 -2.13 7.59
CA ASP A 116 -11.54 -2.00 6.13
C ASP A 116 -10.25 -2.44 5.46
N LEU A 117 -9.08 -2.11 6.01
CA LEU A 117 -7.80 -2.61 5.48
C LEU A 117 -7.68 -4.11 5.69
N SER A 118 -8.13 -4.65 6.82
CA SER A 118 -8.14 -6.11 7.04
C SER A 118 -9.00 -6.83 6.00
N ARG A 119 -10.15 -6.26 5.60
CA ARG A 119 -10.99 -6.80 4.52
C ARG A 119 -10.33 -6.65 3.16
N MET A 120 -9.69 -5.51 2.89
CA MET A 120 -8.95 -5.30 1.63
C MET A 120 -7.75 -6.24 1.50
N ALA A 121 -7.13 -6.64 2.61
CA ALA A 121 -6.01 -7.56 2.68
C ALA A 121 -6.42 -9.05 2.75
N ASP A 122 -7.71 -9.38 2.69
CA ASP A 122 -8.18 -10.77 2.67
C ASP A 122 -7.96 -11.40 1.29
N PHE A 123 -7.02 -12.34 1.21
CA PHE A 123 -6.66 -13.02 -0.04
C PHE A 123 -7.80 -13.85 -0.63
N ASN A 124 -8.75 -14.30 0.18
CA ASN A 124 -9.91 -15.06 -0.32
C ASN A 124 -10.90 -14.16 -1.08
N SER A 125 -10.80 -12.84 -0.89
CA SER A 125 -11.61 -11.86 -1.59
C SER A 125 -11.08 -11.53 -3.00
N TYR A 126 -10.02 -12.21 -3.47
CA TYR A 126 -9.40 -12.01 -4.78
C TYR A 126 -9.30 -13.32 -5.57
N PRO A 127 -9.28 -13.27 -6.91
CA PRO A 127 -9.34 -12.07 -7.76
C PRO A 127 -10.67 -11.32 -7.68
N LYS A 128 -10.62 -9.98 -7.69
CA LYS A 128 -11.80 -9.12 -7.83
C LYS A 128 -12.07 -8.86 -9.30
N ILE A 129 -13.35 -8.95 -9.68
CA ILE A 129 -13.80 -8.61 -11.04
C ILE A 129 -14.31 -7.18 -11.05
N ILE A 130 -13.76 -6.36 -11.93
CA ILE A 130 -14.18 -4.98 -12.14
C ILE A 130 -14.80 -4.88 -13.53
N LYS A 131 -16.02 -4.36 -13.62
CA LYS A 131 -16.72 -4.16 -14.89
C LYS A 131 -16.82 -2.67 -15.18
N TYR A 132 -16.49 -2.28 -16.40
CA TYR A 132 -16.63 -0.91 -16.87
C TYR A 132 -17.12 -0.91 -18.31
N GLY A 133 -18.37 -0.48 -18.52
CA GLY A 133 -19.08 -0.72 -19.78
C GLY A 133 -19.12 -2.22 -20.10
N ASP A 134 -18.71 -2.58 -21.32
CA ASP A 134 -18.63 -3.98 -21.78
C ASP A 134 -17.31 -4.67 -21.46
N GLN A 135 -16.37 -3.95 -20.82
CA GLN A 135 -15.04 -4.48 -20.50
C GLN A 135 -15.01 -5.09 -19.09
N VAL A 136 -14.26 -6.18 -18.96
CA VAL A 136 -14.06 -6.92 -17.70
C VAL A 136 -12.58 -6.95 -17.36
N TYR A 137 -12.27 -6.47 -16.17
CA TYR A 137 -10.93 -6.40 -15.60
C TYR A 137 -10.83 -7.28 -14.38
N THR A 138 -9.60 -7.64 -14.04
CA THR A 138 -9.30 -8.45 -12.87
C THR A 138 -8.24 -7.74 -12.05
N GLN A 139 -8.57 -7.46 -10.79
CA GLN A 139 -7.64 -7.01 -9.78
C GLN A 139 -7.22 -8.19 -8.93
N ARG A 140 -5.91 -8.35 -8.72
CA ARG A 140 -5.33 -9.36 -7.84
C ARG A 140 -4.83 -8.71 -6.56
N ILE A 141 -4.38 -9.56 -5.64
CA ILE A 141 -3.65 -9.17 -4.45
C ILE A 141 -2.30 -9.88 -4.46
N GLU A 142 -1.25 -9.15 -4.10
CA GLU A 142 0.12 -9.66 -4.03
C GLU A 142 0.68 -9.47 -2.61
N LEU A 143 1.31 -10.51 -2.07
CA LEU A 143 1.96 -10.46 -0.76
C LEU A 143 3.47 -10.31 -0.94
N TYR A 144 4.04 -9.29 -0.32
CA TYR A 144 5.47 -9.08 -0.23
C TYR A 144 5.90 -9.24 1.23
N VAL A 145 6.80 -10.18 1.48
CA VAL A 145 7.41 -10.37 2.80
C VAL A 145 8.89 -10.09 2.69
N ASN A 146 9.47 -9.42 3.68
CA ASN A 146 10.92 -9.26 3.73
C ASN A 146 11.61 -10.62 3.57
N LYS A 147 12.64 -10.67 2.73
CA LYS A 147 13.52 -11.84 2.71
C LYS A 147 14.22 -11.95 4.06
N SER A 148 14.05 -13.09 4.74
CA SER A 148 14.82 -13.39 5.94
C SER A 148 16.31 -13.29 5.60
N ASN A 149 17.03 -12.44 6.34
CA ASN A 149 18.46 -12.25 6.15
C ASN A 149 19.24 -13.50 6.57
N ASN A 150 19.34 -14.49 5.69
CA ASN A 150 20.54 -15.32 5.69
C ASN A 150 21.68 -14.43 5.16
N LYS A 151 22.57 -14.02 6.07
CA LYS A 151 23.76 -13.20 5.79
C LYS A 151 24.52 -13.73 4.56
N LYS A 152 24.46 -13.01 3.44
CA LYS A 152 25.61 -12.53 2.62
C LYS A 152 25.13 -11.76 1.37
N SER A 153 25.59 -10.53 1.29
CA SER A 153 25.82 -9.64 0.12
C SER A 153 24.91 -9.68 -1.12
N THR A 154 24.44 -8.46 -1.42
CA THR A 154 24.20 -7.82 -2.74
C THR A 154 23.07 -8.33 -3.64
N SER A 155 22.14 -7.40 -3.92
CA SER A 155 20.90 -7.47 -4.70
C SER A 155 19.78 -8.31 -4.07
N ARG A 156 18.79 -7.64 -3.47
CA ARG A 156 17.58 -8.26 -2.92
C ARG A 156 16.42 -8.09 -3.89
N THR A 157 16.20 -9.11 -4.72
CA THR A 157 14.95 -9.28 -5.49
C THR A 157 13.84 -9.77 -4.55
N TYR A 158 12.56 -9.50 -4.83
CA TYR A 158 11.42 -10.07 -4.08
C TYR A 158 11.08 -11.48 -4.58
N THR A 159 10.36 -12.26 -3.77
CA THR A 159 9.71 -13.50 -4.22
C THR A 159 8.20 -13.29 -4.15
N LYS A 160 7.52 -13.44 -5.28
CA LYS A 160 6.06 -13.41 -5.40
C LYS A 160 5.43 -14.65 -4.76
#